data_AF-K2CL36-F1
#
_entry.id   AF-K2CL36-F1
#
_cell.length_a   1.000
_cell.length_b   1.000
_cell.length_c   1.000
_cell.angle_alpha   90.00
_cell.angle_beta   90.00
_cell.angle_gamma   90.00
#
_symmetry.space_group_name_H-M   'P 1'
#
loop_
_entity.id
_entity.type
_entity.pdbx_description
1 polymer ?
#
loop_
_entity_poly.entity_id
_entity_poly.type
_entity_poly.pdbx_seq_one_letter_code
_entity_poly.pdbx_strand_id
1 'polypeptide(L)' 'MKPQDLVFLAIFVLVLFSRNPKISAILGLACLILSIPLFALWVFFTAERLVWYAFLFFLLSGMLNLTRLYGTKRTTSK' A
#
# COMPACT_ATOMS: atom_id res chain seq x y z
N MET A 1 -7.59 4.27 -19.52
CA MET A 1 -6.74 3.93 -18.36
C MET A 1 -5.35 3.64 -18.89
N LYS A 2 -4.30 4.29 -18.37
CA LYS A 2 -2.93 3.97 -18.81
C LYS A 2 -2.62 2.53 -18.38
N PRO A 3 -1.84 1.74 -19.15
CA PRO A 3 -1.45 0.38 -18.77
C PRO A 3 -0.84 0.30 -17.36
N GLN A 4 -0.19 1.40 -16.92
CA GLN A 4 0.37 1.58 -15.58
C GLN A 4 -0.67 1.42 -14.45
N ASP A 5 -1.89 1.92 -14.61
CA ASP A 5 -2.95 1.76 -13.60
C ASP A 5 -3.39 0.30 -13.47
N LEU A 6 -3.44 -0.43 -14.58
CA LEU A 6 -3.89 -1.81 -14.60
C LEU A 6 -2.89 -2.74 -13.89
N VAL A 7 -1.60 -2.51 -14.12
CA VAL A 7 -0.52 -3.21 -13.42
C VAL A 7 -0.56 -2.90 -11.92
N PHE A 8 -0.79 -1.64 -11.56
CA PHE A 8 -0.92 -1.23 -10.16
C PHE A 8 -2.12 -1.86 -9.45
N LEU A 9 -3.27 -1.89 -10.13
CA LEU A 9 -4.48 -2.54 -9.62
C LEU A 9 -4.24 -4.03 -9.39
N ALA A 10 -3.59 -4.72 -10.33
CA ALA A 10 -3.27 -6.14 -10.20
C ALA A 10 -2.36 -6.41 -8.98
N ILE A 11 -1.32 -5.59 -8.78
CA ILE A 11 -0.43 -5.69 -7.61
C ILE A 11 -1.22 -5.42 -6.33
N PHE A 12 -2.06 -4.38 -6.31
CA PHE A 12 -2.88 -4.05 -5.14
C PHE A 12 -3.82 -5.20 -4.75
N VAL A 13 -4.51 -5.80 -5.72
CA VAL A 13 -5.38 -6.96 -5.50
C VAL A 13 -4.58 -8.15 -4.95
N LEU A 14 -3.40 -8.43 -5.52
CA LEU A 14 -2.55 -9.53 -5.07
C LEU A 14 -2.11 -9.34 -3.60
N VAL A 15 -1.76 -8.13 -3.21
CA VAL A 15 -1.39 -7.79 -1.82
C VAL A 15 -2.59 -7.87 -0.88
N LEU A 16 -3.76 -7.44 -1.35
CA LEU A 16 -5.01 -7.54 -0.61
C LEU A 16 -5.33 -9.00 -0.27
N PHE A 17 -5.11 -9.93 -1.21
CA PHE A 17 -5.23 -11.37 -0.98
C PHE A 17 -4.16 -11.92 -0.03
N SER A 18 -2.95 -11.36 -0.08
CA SER A 18 -1.85 -11.82 0.77
C SER A 18 -2.06 -11.50 2.27
N ARG A 19 -2.96 -10.57 2.65
CA ARG A 19 -3.31 -10.22 4.06
C ARG A 19 -2.09 -9.95 4.97
N ASN A 20 -0.95 -9.61 4.38
CA ASN A 20 0.32 -9.47 5.08
C ASN A 20 0.65 -7.98 5.28
N PRO A 21 0.58 -7.45 6.52
CA PRO A 21 0.76 -6.02 6.79
C PRO A 21 2.18 -5.54 6.45
N LYS A 22 3.19 -6.39 6.64
CA LYS A 22 4.59 -6.09 6.29
C LYS A 22 4.75 -5.86 4.79
N ILE A 23 4.18 -6.74 3.96
CA ILE A 23 4.26 -6.65 2.50
C ILE A 23 3.53 -5.40 2.01
N SER A 24 2.34 -5.12 2.57
CA SER A 24 1.59 -3.90 2.27
C SER A 24 2.39 -2.63 2.59
N ALA A 25 3.07 -2.57 3.74
CA ALA A 25 3.90 -1.43 4.11
C ALA A 25 5.13 -1.27 3.20
N ILE A 26 5.82 -2.36 2.86
CA ILE A 26 6.98 -2.33 1.96
C ILE A 26 6.59 -1.81 0.56
N LEU A 27 5.45 -2.28 0.04
CA LEU A 27 4.96 -1.81 -1.26
C LEU A 27 4.49 -0.36 -1.23
N GLY A 28 3.86 0.09 -0.15
CA GLY A 28 3.56 1.51 0.06
C GLY A 28 4.83 2.37 0.05
N LEU A 29 5.90 1.90 0.69
CA LEU A 29 7.20 2.57 0.69
C LEU A 29 7.86 2.58 -0.70
N ALA A 30 7.79 1.47 -1.44
CA ALA A 30 8.29 1.39 -2.81
C ALA A 30 7.56 2.38 -3.74
N CYS A 31 6.25 2.58 -3.56
CA CYS A 31 5.47 3.56 -4.30
C CYS A 31 5.92 5.00 -3.99
N LEU A 32 6.22 5.33 -2.73
CA LEU A 32 6.77 6.63 -2.38
C LEU A 32 8.17 6.83 -2.99
N ILE A 33 9.04 5.83 -2.89
CA ILE A 33 10.41 5.90 -3.43
C ILE A 33 10.37 6.10 -4.95
N LEU A 34 9.50 5.40 -5.69
CA LEU A 34 9.34 5.64 -7.12
C LEU A 34 8.70 6.99 -7.43
N SER A 35 7.86 7.54 -6.53
CA SER A 35 7.23 8.84 -6.76
C SER A 35 8.25 9.99 -6.77
N ILE A 36 9.31 9.90 -5.98
CA ILE A 36 10.35 10.92 -5.85
C ILE A 36 11.04 11.23 -7.19
N PRO A 37 11.62 10.25 -7.93
CA PRO A 37 12.22 10.52 -9.23
C PRO A 37 11.19 10.96 -10.27
N LEU A 38 9.93 10.51 -10.17
CA LEU A 38 8.86 10.97 -11.08
C LEU A 38 8.53 12.45 -10.87
N PHE A 39 8.54 12.93 -9.63
CA PHE A 39 8.43 14.37 -9.34
C PHE A 39 9.65 15.14 -9.87
N ALA A 40 10.86 14.59 -9.73
CA ALA A 40 12.07 15.20 -10.28
C ALA A 40 12.04 15.29 -11.83
N LEU A 41 11.39 14.33 -12.49
CA LEU A 41 11.17 14.32 -13.94
C LEU A 41 9.94 15.13 -14.39
N TRP A 42 9.29 15.88 -13.49
CA TRP A 42 8.09 16.68 -13.78
C TRP A 42 6.89 15.87 -14.31
N VAL A 43 6.83 14.56 -13.99
CA VAL A 43 5.72 13.67 -14.36
C VAL A 43 4.66 13.65 -13.26
N PHE A 44 4.03 14.81 -13.02
CA PHE A 44 3.11 15.01 -11.88
C PHE A 44 1.91 14.06 -11.88
N PHE A 45 1.32 13.79 -13.05
CA PHE A 45 0.11 12.97 -13.15
C PHE A 45 0.32 11.50 -12.74
N THR A 46 1.53 10.97 -12.93
CA THR A 46 1.87 9.61 -12.50
C THR A 46 2.43 9.60 -11.08
N ALA A 47 3.20 10.64 -10.70
CA ALA A 47 3.73 10.80 -9.35
C ALA A 47 2.60 10.89 -8.31
N GLU A 48 1.61 11.77 -8.53
CA GLU A 48 0.46 11.93 -7.62
C GLU A 48 -0.30 10.61 -7.42
N ARG A 49 -0.50 9.85 -8.51
CA ARG A 49 -1.18 8.55 -8.41
C ARG A 49 -0.39 7.53 -7.62
N LEU A 50 0.94 7.53 -7.73
CA LEU A 50 1.80 6.70 -6.88
C LEU A 50 1.67 7.06 -5.39
N VAL A 51 1.51 8.34 -5.06
CA VAL A 51 1.27 8.78 -3.69
C VAL A 51 -0.09 8.28 -3.18
N TRP A 52 -1.15 8.37 -4.00
CA TRP A 52 -2.46 7.81 -3.66
C TRP A 52 -2.40 6.29 -3.45
N TYR A 53 -1.65 5.57 -4.28
CA TYR A 53 -1.44 4.13 -4.11
C TYR A 53 -0.64 3.80 -2.85
N ALA A 54 0.40 4.57 -2.55
CA ALA A 54 1.15 4.43 -1.31
C ALA A 54 0.24 4.60 -0.09
N PHE A 55 -0.61 5.62 -0.10
CA PHE A 55 -1.59 5.87 0.96
C PHE A 55 -2.52 4.68 1.16
N LEU A 56 -3.09 4.11 0.08
CA LEU A 56 -3.94 2.91 0.14
C LEU A 56 -3.21 1.70 0.75
N PHE A 57 -1.96 1.47 0.38
CA PHE A 57 -1.15 0.38 0.94
C PHE A 57 -0.82 0.57 2.42
N PHE A 58 -0.55 1.80 2.86
CA PHE A 58 -0.33 2.11 4.27
C PHE A 58 -1.63 1.99 5.07
N LEU A 59 -2.75 2.47 4.54
CA LEU A 59 -4.07 2.32 5.14
C LEU A 59 -4.40 0.84 5.35
N LEU A 60 -4.21 0.02 4.32
CA LEU A 60 -4.43 -1.43 4.40
C LEU A 60 -3.51 -2.10 5.43
N SER A 61 -2.22 -1.72 5.46
CA SER A 61 -1.27 -2.23 6.47
C SER A 61 -1.70 -1.85 7.88
N GLY A 62 -2.16 -0.62 8.09
CA GLY A 62 -2.71 -0.13 9.35
C GLY A 62 -3.93 -0.94 9.78
N MET A 63 -4.91 -1.13 8.89
CA MET A 63 -6.12 -1.92 9.19
C MET A 63 -5.80 -3.39 9.53
N LEU A 64 -4.88 -4.01 8.80
CA LEU A 64 -4.43 -5.38 9.08
C LEU A 64 -3.71 -5.48 10.43
N ASN A 65 -2.85 -4.52 10.77
CA ASN A 65 -2.19 -4.47 12.08
C ASN A 65 -3.20 -4.24 13.21
N LEU A 66 -4.13 -3.29 13.04
CA LEU A 66 -5.23 -3.06 13.99
C LEU A 66 -6.03 -4.34 14.23
N THR A 67 -6.42 -5.04 13.17
CA THR A 67 -7.18 -6.31 13.28
C THR A 67 -6.38 -7.37 14.04
N ARG A 68 -5.06 -7.48 13.80
CA ARG A 68 -4.18 -8.38 14.56
C ARG A 68 -4.08 -8.00 16.03
N LEU A 69 -3.91 -6.71 16.34
CA LEU A 69 -3.83 -6.22 17.72
C LEU A 69 -5.12 -6.43 18.50
N TYR A 70 -6.28 -6.15 17.89
CA TYR A 70 -7.59 -6.42 18.48
C TYR A 70 -7.86 -7.91 18.66
N GLY A 71 -7.41 -8.76 17.73
CA GLY A 71 -7.46 -10.22 17.86
C GLY A 71 -6.62 -10.74 19.02
N THR A 72 -5.38 -10.24 19.17
CA THR A 72 -4.46 -10.61 20.27
C THR A 72 -5.00 -10.23 21.64
N LYS A 73 -5.64 -9.05 21.80
CA LYS A 73 -6.19 -8.65 23.10
C LYS A 73 -7.33 -9.54 23.61
N ARG A 74 -8.03 -10.26 22.73
CA ARG A 74 -9.09 -11.21 23.15
C ARG A 74 -8.54 -12.50 23.76
N THR A 75 -7.32 -12.91 23.45
CA THR A 75 -6.75 -14.20 23.91
C THR A 75 -6.03 -14.10 25.25
N THR A 76 -5.56 -12.92 25.67
CA THR A 76 -4.89 -12.69 26.97
C THR A 76 -5.83 -12.28 28.09
N SER A 77 -7.14 -12.16 27.80
CA SER A 77 -8.18 -11.91 28.79
C SER A 77 -9.00 -13.19 29.07
N LYS A 78 -8.33 -14.33 29.16
CA LYS A 78 -8.88 -15.59 29.66
C LYS A 78 -7.94 -16.15 30.71
#